data_AF-A0A2A6BQN3-F1
#
_entry.id   AF-A0A2A6BQN3-F1
#
_cell.length_a   1.000
_cell.length_b   1.000
_cell.length_c   1.000
_cell.angle_alpha   90.00
_cell.angle_beta   90.00
_cell.angle_gamma   90.00
#
_symmetry.space_group_name_H-M   'P 1'
#
loop_
_entity.id
_entity.type
_entity.pdbx_description
1 polymer ?
#
loop_
_entity_poly.entity_id
_entity_poly.type
_entity_poly.pdbx_seq_one_letter_code
_entity_poly.pdbx_strand_id
1 'polypeptide(L)'
;MSGRENFHCELLILVKECNADELVFRFDFFTIQEIVVDEYILDLMNTCSKQTLECSDKMTAIRIHSIYTIIMKRSSKMYSIDFGTTPMAVLREFLLMAGIIYENENLFSDRDIEEHDFVEVVKDDEEDDVYINKHVFNGNLEIKFGRDYDVNDGNLKLNYHQSNKDLENAKATKGFIRTVVETSV
;
A
#
# COMPACT_ATOMS: atom_id res chain seq x y z
N MET A 1 1.79 28.19 17.95
CA MET A 1 1.86 26.82 17.42
C MET A 1 1.65 25.86 18.57
N SER A 2 0.77 24.88 18.38
CA SER A 2 0.60 23.81 19.38
C SER A 2 1.85 22.93 19.41
N GLY A 3 2.06 22.17 20.50
CA GLY A 3 3.21 21.25 20.58
C GLY A 3 3.26 20.21 19.44
N ARG A 4 2.11 19.90 18.83
CA ARG A 4 1.99 18.95 17.71
C ARG A 4 2.49 19.53 16.38
N GLU A 5 2.18 20.80 16.10
CA GLU A 5 2.66 21.51 14.90
C GLU A 5 4.18 21.67 14.94
N ASN A 6 4.74 21.94 16.12
CA ASN A 6 6.20 22.02 16.29
C ASN A 6 6.88 20.68 16.03
N PHE A 7 6.34 19.58 16.58
CA PHE A 7 6.86 18.23 16.31
C PHE A 7 6.82 17.89 14.81
N HIS A 8 5.75 18.24 14.11
CA HIS A 8 5.64 18.03 12.66
C HIS A 8 6.74 18.75 11.88
N CYS A 9 6.91 20.05 12.15
CA CYS A 9 7.95 20.84 11.49
C CYS A 9 9.35 20.31 11.78
N GLU A 10 9.65 19.94 13.02
CA GLU A 10 10.94 19.40 13.42
C GLU A 10 11.24 18.05 12.74
N LEU A 11 10.24 17.16 12.66
CA LEU A 11 10.39 15.88 11.99
C LEU A 11 10.59 16.04 10.47
N LEU A 12 9.84 16.96 9.82
CA LEU A 12 10.06 17.29 8.41
C LEU A 12 11.47 17.84 8.16
N ILE A 13 11.96 18.71 9.04
CA ILE A 13 13.33 19.24 8.96
C ILE A 13 14.32 18.09 9.10
N LEU A 14 14.15 17.23 10.11
CA LEU A 14 15.04 16.09 10.35
C LEU A 14 15.10 15.14 9.15
N VAL A 15 13.95 14.78 8.57
CA VAL A 15 13.88 13.93 7.37
C VAL A 15 14.65 14.55 6.21
N LYS A 16 14.50 15.86 6.00
CA LYS A 16 15.21 16.60 4.95
C LYS A 16 16.71 16.64 5.22
N GLU A 17 17.12 16.93 6.45
CA GLU A 17 18.52 16.98 6.87
C GLU A 17 19.21 15.61 6.75
N CYS A 18 18.51 14.54 7.10
CA CYS A 18 19.00 13.17 6.95
C CYS A 18 19.01 12.68 5.50
N ASN A 19 18.37 13.41 4.57
CA ASN A 19 18.16 12.99 3.18
C ASN A 19 17.59 11.56 3.10
N ALA A 20 16.64 11.25 3.99
CA ALA A 20 16.05 9.91 4.06
C ALA A 20 15.20 9.65 2.82
N ASP A 21 15.47 8.56 2.11
CA ASP A 21 14.70 8.18 0.92
C ASP A 21 13.50 7.27 1.26
N GLU A 22 13.60 6.57 2.38
CA GLU A 22 12.59 5.63 2.89
C GLU A 22 12.29 5.97 4.35
N LEU A 23 11.00 5.98 4.71
CA LEU A 23 10.54 6.22 6.06
C LEU A 23 9.50 5.19 6.48
N VAL A 24 9.64 4.71 7.72
CA VAL A 24 8.65 3.85 8.37
C VAL A 24 8.08 4.63 9.54
N PHE A 25 6.77 4.84 9.52
CA PHE A 25 6.02 5.47 10.61
C PHE A 25 5.22 4.43 11.35
N ARG A 26 5.51 4.30 12.65
CA ARG A 26 4.67 3.55 13.57
C ARG A 26 3.95 4.54 14.48
N PHE A 27 2.63 4.64 14.33
CA PHE A 27 1.82 5.48 15.19
C PHE A 27 1.26 4.63 16.33
N ASP A 28 1.68 4.91 17.56
CA ASP A 28 1.02 4.33 18.73
C ASP A 28 -0.37 4.97 18.91
N PHE A 29 -1.37 4.09 18.95
CA PHE A 29 -2.82 4.22 18.75
C PHE A 29 -3.62 5.38 19.38
N PHE A 30 -3.01 6.33 20.12
CA PHE A 30 -3.77 7.26 20.97
C PHE A 30 -3.68 8.75 20.60
N THR A 31 -2.77 9.17 19.72
CA THR A 31 -2.38 10.60 19.72
C THR A 31 -2.53 11.38 18.43
N ILE A 32 -2.76 10.75 17.28
CA ILE A 32 -2.81 11.47 16.01
C ILE A 32 -4.23 11.41 15.44
N GLN A 33 -4.93 12.54 15.54
CA GLN A 33 -6.20 12.78 14.87
C GLN A 33 -6.00 12.78 13.35
N GLU A 34 -7.01 12.29 12.62
CA GLU A 34 -7.11 12.19 11.16
C GLU A 34 -6.52 13.41 10.40
N ILE A 35 -6.74 14.63 10.91
CA ILE A 35 -6.30 15.88 10.27
C ILE A 35 -4.77 16.00 10.18
N VAL A 36 -4.04 15.49 11.18
CA VAL A 36 -2.57 15.61 11.21
C VAL A 36 -1.93 14.59 10.28
N VAL A 37 -2.55 13.44 10.01
CA VAL A 37 -2.00 12.41 9.13
C VAL A 37 -2.01 12.87 7.67
N ASP A 38 -3.04 13.64 7.26
CA ASP A 38 -3.25 14.03 5.87
C ASP A 38 -2.23 15.04 5.33
N GLU A 39 -2.08 16.20 6.00
CA GLU A 39 -1.10 17.22 5.59
C GLU A 39 0.34 16.69 5.75
N TYR A 40 0.55 15.91 6.82
CA TYR A 40 1.83 15.29 7.13
C TYR A 40 2.32 14.34 6.03
N ILE A 41 1.46 13.41 5.59
CA ILE A 41 1.81 12.47 4.52
C ILE A 41 2.09 13.25 3.23
N LEU A 42 1.25 14.22 2.87
CA LEU A 42 1.42 15.01 1.65
C LEU A 42 2.75 15.77 1.61
N ASP A 43 3.20 16.34 2.72
CA ASP A 43 4.50 17.03 2.79
C ASP A 43 5.68 16.06 2.69
N LEU A 44 5.54 14.86 3.26
CA LEU A 44 6.55 13.81 3.16
C LEU A 44 6.60 13.18 1.77
N MET A 45 5.52 13.19 1.01
CA MET A 45 5.48 12.65 -0.35
C MET A 45 6.46 13.33 -1.30
N ASN A 46 6.83 14.59 -1.02
CA ASN A 46 7.83 15.32 -1.79
C ASN A 46 9.26 15.12 -1.28
N THR A 47 9.42 14.56 -0.08
CA THR A 47 10.72 14.41 0.57
C THR A 47 11.24 12.97 0.43
N CYS A 48 10.37 11.98 0.57
CA CYS A 48 10.72 10.57 0.57
C CYS A 48 10.13 9.85 -0.64
N SER A 49 10.85 8.84 -1.11
CA SER A 49 10.46 8.05 -2.28
C SER A 49 9.61 6.84 -1.89
N LYS A 50 9.78 6.34 -0.65
CA LYS A 50 8.99 5.26 -0.05
C LYS A 50 8.52 5.59 1.35
N GLN A 51 7.31 5.14 1.68
CA GLN A 51 6.76 5.24 3.03
C GLN A 51 6.07 3.94 3.44
N THR A 52 6.16 3.61 4.73
CA THR A 52 5.36 2.56 5.37
C THR A 52 4.61 3.17 6.54
N LEU A 53 3.29 2.96 6.59
CA LEU A 53 2.41 3.39 7.66
C LEU A 53 1.96 2.15 8.43
N GLU A 54 2.47 1.98 9.65
CA GLU A 54 1.97 0.98 10.57
C GLU A 54 0.86 1.62 11.39
N CYS A 55 -0.37 1.07 11.26
CA CYS A 55 -1.65 1.57 11.82
C CYS A 55 -2.34 2.65 10.97
N SER A 56 -2.73 2.32 9.73
CA SER A 56 -3.52 3.21 8.86
C SER A 56 -5.04 3.07 9.02
N ASP A 57 -5.52 2.46 10.10
CA ASP A 57 -6.95 2.23 10.38
C ASP A 57 -7.80 3.52 10.42
N LYS A 58 -7.14 4.68 10.49
CA LYS A 58 -7.75 6.02 10.43
C LYS A 58 -7.72 6.67 9.04
N MET A 59 -7.06 6.09 8.04
CA MET A 59 -7.07 6.64 6.69
C MET A 59 -8.41 6.39 6.01
N THR A 60 -9.00 7.44 5.46
CA THR A 60 -10.23 7.32 4.67
C THR A 60 -9.92 6.95 3.23
N ALA A 61 -10.87 6.31 2.55
CA ALA A 61 -10.73 5.92 1.14
C ALA A 61 -10.42 7.13 0.22
N ILE A 62 -11.02 8.28 0.51
CA ILE A 62 -10.78 9.55 -0.20
C ILE A 62 -9.30 9.96 -0.14
N ARG A 63 -8.66 9.77 1.02
CA ARG A 63 -7.26 10.15 1.23
C ARG A 63 -6.30 9.19 0.56
N ILE A 64 -6.56 7.89 0.69
CA ILE A 64 -5.83 6.86 -0.06
C ILE A 64 -5.93 7.13 -1.56
N HIS A 65 -7.13 7.45 -2.08
CA HIS A 65 -7.34 7.79 -3.48
C HIS A 65 -6.61 9.07 -3.91
N SER A 66 -6.51 10.06 -3.02
CA SER A 66 -5.73 11.29 -3.28
C SER A 66 -4.24 10.98 -3.43
N ILE A 67 -3.69 10.15 -2.53
CA ILE A 67 -2.30 9.67 -2.60
C ILE A 67 -2.07 8.87 -3.89
N TYR A 68 -2.97 7.92 -4.19
CA TYR A 68 -2.98 7.15 -5.44
C TYR A 68 -2.90 8.07 -6.67
N THR A 69 -3.72 9.12 -6.70
CA THR A 69 -3.76 10.07 -7.82
C THR A 69 -2.44 10.83 -7.97
N ILE A 70 -1.82 11.25 -6.86
CA ILE A 70 -0.54 11.96 -6.86
C ILE A 70 0.59 11.04 -7.37
N ILE A 71 0.66 9.80 -6.86
CA ILE A 71 1.66 8.81 -7.30
C ILE A 71 1.45 8.50 -8.79
N MET A 72 0.22 8.26 -9.23
CA MET A 72 -0.10 7.97 -10.62
C MET A 72 0.26 9.13 -11.56
N LYS A 73 -0.01 10.37 -11.15
CA LYS A 73 0.34 11.57 -11.92
C LYS A 73 1.82 11.94 -11.86
N ARG A 74 2.62 11.24 -11.05
CA ARG A 74 4.03 11.55 -10.80
C ARG A 74 4.25 12.99 -10.35
N SER A 75 3.31 13.52 -9.56
CA SER A 75 3.38 14.88 -9.03
C SER A 75 4.09 14.97 -7.68
N SER A 76 4.77 13.91 -7.24
CA SER A 76 5.61 13.88 -6.04
C SER A 76 6.83 12.96 -6.24
N LYS A 77 7.78 13.00 -5.30
CA LYS A 77 8.94 12.10 -5.27
C LYS A 77 8.54 10.67 -4.91
N MET A 78 7.49 10.51 -4.11
CA MET A 78 7.00 9.23 -3.64
C MET A 78 6.52 8.34 -4.79
N TYR A 79 7.05 7.13 -4.85
CA TYR A 79 6.61 6.09 -5.77
C TYR A 79 6.09 4.85 -5.06
N SER A 80 6.36 4.67 -3.77
CA SER A 80 5.82 3.54 -3.01
C SER A 80 5.24 4.00 -1.68
N ILE A 81 4.09 3.45 -1.32
CA ILE A 81 3.52 3.56 0.02
C ILE A 81 2.87 2.25 0.43
N ASP A 82 3.17 1.81 1.64
CA ASP A 82 2.57 0.67 2.30
C ASP A 82 1.67 1.18 3.42
N PHE A 83 0.38 0.89 3.35
CA PHE A 83 -0.59 1.33 4.36
C PHE A 83 -0.71 0.32 5.50
N GLY A 84 -0.05 -0.83 5.43
CA GLY A 84 -0.24 -1.91 6.40
C GLY A 84 -1.70 -2.37 6.47
N THR A 85 -2.18 -2.67 7.67
CA THR A 85 -3.57 -3.07 7.93
C THR A 85 -4.54 -1.96 7.54
N THR A 86 -5.44 -2.27 6.61
CA THR A 86 -6.46 -1.37 6.05
C THR A 86 -7.83 -2.04 6.19
N PRO A 87 -8.84 -1.37 6.79
CA PRO A 87 -10.18 -1.93 6.88
C PRO A 87 -10.75 -2.27 5.50
N MET A 88 -11.36 -3.45 5.35
CA MET A 88 -11.89 -3.93 4.07
C MET A 88 -12.94 -2.99 3.46
N ALA A 89 -13.73 -2.30 4.30
CA ALA A 89 -14.68 -1.30 3.85
C ALA A 89 -13.97 -0.11 3.15
N VAL A 90 -12.89 0.38 3.75
CA VAL A 90 -12.06 1.46 3.20
C VAL A 90 -11.38 1.02 1.91
N LEU A 91 -10.81 -0.20 1.89
CA LEU A 91 -10.19 -0.77 0.69
C LEU A 91 -11.18 -0.87 -0.48
N ARG A 92 -12.39 -1.40 -0.25
CA ARG A 92 -13.43 -1.50 -1.29
C ARG A 92 -13.86 -0.14 -1.80
N GLU A 93 -14.05 0.84 -0.91
CA GLU A 93 -14.42 2.20 -1.30
C GLU A 93 -13.29 2.88 -2.10
N PHE A 94 -12.04 2.69 -1.70
CA PHE A 94 -10.87 3.18 -2.45
C PHE A 94 -10.81 2.57 -3.85
N LEU A 95 -10.93 1.24 -3.96
CA LEU A 95 -10.91 0.54 -5.26
C LEU A 95 -12.04 1.08 -6.16
N LEU A 96 -13.24 1.27 -5.61
CA LEU A 96 -14.36 1.84 -6.35
C LEU A 96 -14.06 3.25 -6.87
N MET A 97 -13.46 4.13 -6.04
CA MET A 97 -13.01 5.46 -6.48
C MET A 97 -11.94 5.37 -7.55
N ALA A 98 -11.04 4.40 -7.43
CA ALA A 98 -10.08 4.09 -8.46
C ALA A 98 -10.76 3.50 -9.71
N GLY A 99 -12.06 3.19 -9.75
CA GLY A 99 -12.73 2.59 -10.92
C GLY A 99 -12.52 1.07 -11.03
N ILE A 100 -12.36 0.40 -9.90
CA ILE A 100 -12.20 -1.04 -9.75
C ILE A 100 -13.25 -1.53 -8.75
N ILE A 101 -14.13 -2.43 -9.18
CA ILE A 101 -15.12 -3.05 -8.31
C ILE A 101 -14.53 -4.36 -7.79
N TYR A 102 -14.48 -4.52 -6.47
CA TYR A 102 -14.04 -5.75 -5.81
C TYR A 102 -15.21 -6.38 -5.06
N GLU A 103 -15.74 -7.48 -5.61
CA GLU A 103 -16.92 -8.15 -5.09
C GLU A 103 -16.76 -9.67 -5.19
N ASN A 104 -17.08 -10.38 -4.10
CA ASN A 104 -16.97 -11.85 -4.02
C ASN A 104 -15.62 -12.37 -4.52
N GLU A 105 -14.52 -11.72 -4.12
CA GLU A 105 -13.14 -12.08 -4.48
C GLU A 105 -12.79 -11.92 -5.97
N ASN A 106 -13.70 -11.33 -6.76
CA ASN A 106 -13.50 -11.01 -8.17
C ASN A 106 -13.30 -9.51 -8.37
N LEU A 107 -12.51 -9.16 -9.40
CA LEU A 107 -12.33 -7.78 -9.83
C LEU A 107 -13.06 -7.51 -11.14
N PHE A 108 -13.70 -6.35 -11.21
CA PHE A 108 -14.31 -5.79 -12.41
C PHE A 108 -13.80 -4.37 -12.60
N SER A 109 -13.43 -4.00 -13.81
CA SER A 109 -13.06 -2.62 -14.14
C SER A 109 -13.45 -2.32 -15.57
N ASP A 110 -13.92 -1.09 -15.80
CA ASP A 110 -14.16 -0.55 -17.14
C ASP A 110 -12.88 -0.02 -17.79
N ARG A 111 -11.74 -0.13 -17.09
CA ARG A 111 -10.42 0.27 -17.58
C ARG A 111 -9.59 -0.95 -17.89
N ASP A 112 -8.63 -0.77 -18.79
CA ASP A 112 -7.62 -1.78 -19.11
C ASP A 112 -6.67 -1.91 -17.90
N ILE A 113 -6.95 -2.89 -17.04
CA ILE A 113 -6.14 -3.26 -15.89
C ILE A 113 -5.69 -4.71 -16.04
N GLU A 114 -4.50 -5.01 -15.54
CA GLU A 114 -3.97 -6.36 -15.50
C GLU A 114 -3.99 -6.86 -14.05
N GLU A 115 -4.61 -8.00 -13.81
CA GLU A 115 -4.73 -8.62 -12.48
C GLU A 115 -3.91 -9.91 -12.41
N HIS A 116 -3.27 -10.13 -11.27
CA HIS A 116 -2.57 -11.35 -10.92
C HIS A 116 -2.84 -11.73 -9.47
N ASP A 117 -3.07 -13.02 -9.21
CA ASP A 117 -3.14 -13.56 -7.86
C ASP A 117 -1.75 -14.01 -7.40
N PHE A 118 -1.37 -13.58 -6.19
CA PHE A 118 -0.11 -13.90 -5.55
C PHE A 118 -0.38 -14.60 -4.22
N VAL A 119 0.15 -15.80 -4.08
CA VAL A 119 0.16 -16.51 -2.79
C VAL A 119 1.47 -16.17 -2.09
N GLU A 120 1.36 -15.57 -0.92
CA GLU A 120 2.47 -15.30 -0.01
C GLU A 120 2.37 -16.26 1.17
N VAL A 121 3.41 -17.10 1.33
CA VAL A 121 3.51 -18.03 2.44
C VAL A 121 4.51 -17.44 3.42
N VAL A 122 4.02 -16.95 4.55
CA VAL A 122 4.85 -16.48 5.66
C VAL A 122 5.08 -17.69 6.56
N LYS A 123 6.34 -18.11 6.66
CA LYS A 123 6.71 -19.20 7.56
C LYS A 123 7.00 -18.62 8.93
N ASP A 124 6.14 -18.91 9.90
CA ASP A 124 6.46 -18.73 11.31
C ASP A 124 6.88 -20.09 11.91
N ASP A 125 7.59 -20.05 13.03
CA ASP A 125 8.12 -21.25 13.71
C ASP A 125 6.99 -22.18 14.23
N GLU A 126 5.74 -21.72 14.29
CA GLU A 126 4.59 -22.45 14.83
C GLU A 126 3.55 -22.88 13.78
N GLU A 127 3.21 -22.03 12.79
CA GLU A 127 2.28 -22.34 11.69
C GLU A 127 2.68 -21.61 10.38
N ASP A 128 2.46 -22.24 9.22
CA ASP A 128 2.66 -21.61 7.91
C ASP A 128 1.41 -20.77 7.57
N ASP A 129 1.57 -19.45 7.58
CA ASP A 129 0.51 -18.51 7.24
C ASP A 129 0.44 -18.29 5.72
N VAL A 130 -0.75 -18.45 5.13
CA VAL A 130 -0.97 -18.32 3.68
C VAL A 130 -1.87 -17.13 3.38
N TYR A 131 -1.27 -16.09 2.81
CA TYR A 131 -1.95 -14.89 2.35
C TYR A 131 -2.17 -14.93 0.84
N ILE A 132 -3.39 -14.61 0.40
CA ILE A 132 -3.67 -14.40 -1.01
C ILE A 132 -3.77 -12.89 -1.24
N ASN A 133 -2.77 -12.35 -1.92
CA ASN A 133 -2.70 -10.96 -2.34
C ASN A 133 -3.07 -10.84 -3.81
N LYS A 134 -3.90 -9.87 -4.14
CA LYS A 134 -4.19 -9.44 -5.51
C LYS A 134 -3.27 -8.30 -5.89
N HIS A 135 -2.68 -8.41 -7.07
CA HIS A 135 -1.87 -7.36 -7.68
C HIS A 135 -2.60 -6.86 -8.91
N VAL A 136 -2.93 -5.57 -8.90
CA VAL A 136 -3.61 -4.89 -10.00
C VAL A 136 -2.69 -3.84 -10.59
N PHE A 137 -2.34 -4.00 -11.85
CA PHE A 137 -1.52 -3.06 -12.60
C PHE A 137 -2.40 -2.12 -13.43
N ASN A 138 -2.28 -0.84 -13.15
CA ASN A 138 -2.89 0.25 -13.93
C ASN A 138 -1.76 1.12 -14.50
N GLY A 139 -1.37 0.81 -15.74
CA GLY A 139 -0.16 1.34 -16.34
C GLY A 139 1.09 0.92 -15.54
N ASN A 140 1.88 1.89 -15.10
CA ASN A 140 3.07 1.65 -14.29
C ASN A 140 2.78 1.56 -12.79
N LEU A 141 1.54 1.80 -12.36
CA LEU A 141 1.17 1.71 -10.95
C LEU A 141 0.62 0.31 -10.63
N GLU A 142 1.17 -0.30 -9.61
CA GLU A 142 0.72 -1.55 -9.00
C GLU A 142 -0.02 -1.24 -7.70
N ILE A 143 -1.23 -1.78 -7.58
CA ILE A 143 -2.03 -1.81 -6.35
C ILE A 143 -1.94 -3.24 -5.84
N LYS A 144 -1.34 -3.45 -4.67
CA LYS A 144 -1.34 -4.74 -3.97
C LYS A 144 -2.30 -4.67 -2.81
N PHE A 145 -3.17 -5.65 -2.70
CA PHE A 145 -4.04 -5.78 -1.53
C PHE A 145 -4.42 -7.25 -1.31
N GLY A 146 -4.62 -7.62 -0.06
CA GLY A 146 -5.01 -8.97 0.34
C GLY A 146 -5.95 -8.90 1.53
N ARG A 147 -6.58 -10.04 1.81
CA ARG A 147 -7.38 -10.22 3.03
C ARG A 147 -6.47 -10.79 4.12
N ASP A 148 -6.56 -10.25 5.32
CA ASP A 148 -5.90 -10.81 6.51
C ASP A 148 -6.82 -11.86 7.19
N TYR A 149 -6.34 -12.56 8.20
CA TYR A 149 -7.09 -13.57 8.95
C TYR A 149 -8.40 -13.05 9.55
N ASP A 150 -8.46 -11.76 9.90
CA ASP A 150 -9.71 -11.10 10.27
C ASP A 150 -10.50 -10.73 9.01
N VAL A 151 -11.75 -11.20 8.93
CA VAL A 151 -12.65 -10.99 7.79
C VAL A 151 -12.85 -9.50 7.46
N ASN A 152 -12.60 -8.63 8.42
CA ASN A 152 -12.84 -7.19 8.30
C ASN A 152 -11.62 -6.38 7.87
N ASP A 153 -10.41 -6.96 7.91
CA ASP A 153 -9.17 -6.25 7.63
C ASP A 153 -8.40 -6.86 6.45
N GLY A 154 -7.61 -6.03 5.79
CA GLY A 154 -6.74 -6.42 4.70
C GLY A 154 -5.45 -5.63 4.72
N ASN A 155 -4.64 -5.80 3.68
CA ASN A 155 -3.47 -4.97 3.45
C ASN A 155 -3.67 -4.11 2.20
N LEU A 156 -2.95 -2.99 2.11
CA LEU A 156 -2.92 -2.17 0.91
C LEU A 156 -1.55 -1.57 0.71
N LYS A 157 -1.02 -1.69 -0.51
CA LYS A 157 0.23 -1.08 -0.94
C LYS A 157 0.08 -0.52 -2.35
N LEU A 158 0.68 0.63 -2.58
CA LEU A 158 0.78 1.25 -3.90
C LEU A 158 2.26 1.34 -4.27
N ASN A 159 2.60 0.91 -5.50
CA ASN A 159 3.96 0.95 -5.99
C ASN A 159 3.99 1.36 -7.47
N TYR A 160 4.66 2.46 -7.78
CA TYR A 160 4.86 2.94 -9.14
C TYR A 160 6.21 2.50 -9.67
N HIS A 161 6.17 1.72 -10.74
CA HIS A 161 7.34 1.20 -11.43
C HIS A 161 7.93 2.27 -12.35
N GLN A 162 9.14 2.73 -12.02
CA GLN A 162 9.79 3.85 -12.73
C GLN A 162 10.27 3.46 -14.12
N SER A 163 10.50 2.17 -14.37
CA SER A 163 10.90 1.65 -15.68
C SER A 163 10.00 0.49 -16.11
N ASN A 164 9.90 0.28 -17.42
CA ASN A 164 9.21 -0.90 -17.97
C ASN A 164 9.86 -2.19 -17.49
N LYS A 165 11.18 -2.19 -17.27
CA LYS A 165 11.88 -3.37 -16.73
C LYS A 165 11.39 -3.70 -15.32
N ASP A 166 11.21 -2.70 -14.47
CA ASP A 166 10.73 -2.91 -13.10
C ASP A 166 9.28 -3.39 -13.09
N LEU A 167 8.45 -2.82 -13.97
CA LEU A 167 7.06 -3.26 -14.16
C LEU A 167 6.97 -4.71 -14.61
N GLU A 168 7.71 -5.08 -15.67
CA GLU A 168 7.73 -6.45 -16.17
C GLU A 168 8.32 -7.41 -15.15
N ASN A 169 9.32 -6.99 -14.37
CA ASN A 169 9.82 -7.79 -13.26
C ASN A 169 8.75 -8.00 -12.17
N ALA A 170 7.96 -6.97 -11.83
CA ALA A 170 6.90 -7.08 -10.84
C ALA A 170 5.78 -8.03 -11.31
N LYS A 171 5.37 -7.91 -12.58
CA LYS A 171 4.41 -8.84 -13.21
C LYS A 171 4.93 -10.27 -13.32
N ALA A 172 6.23 -10.41 -13.62
CA ALA A 172 6.89 -11.70 -13.74
C ALA A 172 7.34 -12.28 -12.39
N THR A 173 7.20 -11.51 -11.29
CA THR A 173 7.44 -12.02 -9.95
C THR A 173 6.42 -13.13 -9.77
N LYS A 174 6.86 -14.38 -9.84
CA LYS A 174 6.02 -15.51 -9.46
C LYS A 174 6.08 -15.58 -7.95
N GLY A 175 4.90 -15.65 -7.33
CA GLY A 175 4.77 -15.91 -5.89
C GLY A 175 5.64 -17.08 -5.46
N PHE A 176 6.07 -17.00 -4.21
CA PHE A 176 6.86 -17.98 -3.51
C PHE A 176 6.18 -19.38 -3.58
N ILE A 177 7.00 -20.41 -3.88
CA ILE A 177 6.72 -21.86 -3.99
C ILE A 177 5.69 -22.30 -5.06
N ARG A 178 6.20 -22.87 -6.15
CA ARG A 178 5.50 -23.83 -7.02
C ARG A 178 5.75 -25.23 -6.45
N THR A 179 4.91 -25.74 -5.55
CA THR A 179 4.97 -27.16 -5.18
C THR A 179 4.37 -27.96 -6.33
N VAL A 180 5.22 -28.60 -7.12
CA VAL A 180 4.79 -29.67 -8.03
C VAL A 180 4.32 -30.81 -7.12
N VAL A 181 3.02 -31.09 -7.11
CA VAL A 181 2.50 -32.33 -6.52
C VAL A 181 2.91 -33.45 -7.46
N GLU A 182 4.02 -34.14 -7.16
CA GLU A 182 4.27 -35.45 -7.73
C GLU A 182 3.23 -36.41 -7.15
N THR A 183 2.18 -36.69 -7.90
CA THR A 183 1.32 -37.85 -7.62
C THR A 183 2.14 -39.10 -7.90
N SER A 184 2.74 -39.64 -6.85
CA SER A 184 3.17 -41.04 -6.84
C SER A 184 1.92 -41.92 -6.89
N VAL A 185 1.91 -42.82 -7.89
CA VAL A 185 0.86 -43.81 -8.19
C VAL A 185 0.66 -44.79 -7.05
#